data_AF-A0A2V7QXN3-F1
#
_entry.id   AF-A0A2V7QXN3-F1
#
_cell.length_a   1.000
_cell.length_b   1.000
_cell.length_c   1.000
_cell.angle_alpha   90.00
_cell.angle_beta   90.00
_cell.angle_gamma   90.00
#
_symmetry.space_group_name_H-M   'P 1'
#
loop_
_entity.id
_entity.type
_entity.pdbx_description
1 polymer ?
#
loop_
_entity_poly.entity_id
_entity_poly.type
_entity_poly.pdbx_seq_one_letter_code
_entity_poly.pdbx_strand_id
1 'polypeptide(L)'
;MPVRITGAPADASAGTTGIDVFEVERGGDVTFHGPGQLVGYPILDLHAYKQDLHWYLRTLEQALIEALGVLGIPAERNPGFTGVWTRDKKIASIGIHVKQWVTWHGFALNVTTDLT
;
A
#
# COMPACT_ATOMS: atom_id res chain seq x y z
N MET A 1 5.06 11.31 13.50
CA MET A 1 3.91 10.83 14.28
C MET A 1 3.20 9.76 13.45
N PRO A 2 2.71 8.66 14.06
CA PRO A 2 1.94 7.67 13.35
C PRO A 2 0.59 8.24 12.91
N VAL A 3 0.10 7.81 11.76
CA VAL A 3 -1.21 8.22 11.21
C VAL A 3 -1.93 7.01 10.63
N ARG A 4 -3.25 6.99 10.75
CA ARG A 4 -4.12 6.04 10.04
C ARG A 4 -4.73 6.73 8.84
N ILE A 5 -4.75 6.05 7.69
CA ILE A 5 -5.29 6.57 6.45
C ILE A 5 -6.41 5.65 5.97
N THR A 6 -7.61 6.19 5.74
CA THR A 6 -8.78 5.47 5.21
C THR A 6 -9.15 5.92 3.80
N GLY A 7 -9.62 4.97 2.97
CA GLY A 7 -10.15 5.20 1.62
C GLY A 7 -11.68 5.25 1.52
N ALA A 8 -12.38 5.02 2.64
CA ALA A 8 -13.83 5.10 2.80
C ALA A 8 -14.16 5.91 4.07
N PRO A 9 -15.37 6.51 4.20
CA PRO A 9 -15.76 7.21 5.41
C PRO A 9 -15.58 6.28 6.60
N ALA A 10 -14.75 6.70 7.56
CA ALA A 10 -14.35 5.86 8.67
C ALA A 10 -15.60 5.39 9.44
N ASP A 11 -15.83 4.09 9.53
CA ASP A 11 -16.58 3.59 10.67
C ASP A 11 -15.72 3.83 11.91
N ALA A 12 -16.28 4.51 12.90
CA ALA A 12 -15.55 5.01 14.06
C ALA A 12 -15.09 3.89 15.04
N SER A 13 -14.74 2.70 14.56
CA SER A 13 -14.55 1.50 15.38
C SER A 13 -13.14 0.89 15.37
N ALA A 14 -12.12 1.55 14.79
CA ALA A 14 -10.72 1.16 14.98
C ALA A 14 -10.05 1.95 16.13
N GLY A 15 -10.52 1.66 17.35
CA GLY A 15 -10.05 2.28 18.58
C GLY A 15 -8.58 2.00 18.88
N THR A 16 -7.78 3.07 18.98
CA THR A 16 -6.64 3.18 19.92
C THR A 16 -6.47 4.67 20.19
N THR A 17 -6.64 5.08 21.45
CA THR A 17 -6.49 6.48 21.88
C THR A 17 -5.09 7.00 21.53
N GLY A 18 -4.98 8.00 20.64
CA GLY A 18 -3.74 8.75 20.40
C GLY A 18 -3.13 8.70 18.99
N ILE A 19 -3.79 8.12 17.98
CA ILE A 19 -3.30 8.11 16.58
C ILE A 19 -4.29 8.87 15.70
N ASP A 20 -3.81 9.88 14.97
CA ASP A 20 -4.62 10.69 14.06
C ASP A 20 -5.12 9.85 12.88
N VAL A 21 -6.40 10.04 12.50
CA VAL A 21 -7.03 9.38 11.36
C VAL A 21 -7.29 10.42 10.27
N PHE A 22 -6.79 10.15 9.07
CA PHE A 22 -6.97 10.99 7.89
C PHE A 22 -7.73 10.22 6.80
N GLU A 23 -8.79 10.83 6.29
CA GLU A 23 -9.48 10.36 5.10
C GLU A 23 -8.74 10.88 3.87
N VAL A 24 -8.40 9.99 2.94
CA VAL A 24 -7.80 10.36 1.66
C VAL A 24 -8.46 9.59 0.54
N GLU A 25 -8.54 10.20 -0.64
CA GLU A 25 -9.10 9.55 -1.83
C GLU A 25 -8.15 8.45 -2.35
N ARG A 26 -8.24 7.25 -1.78
CA ARG A 26 -7.51 6.06 -2.24
C ARG A 26 -8.39 4.81 -2.26
N GLY A 27 -8.06 3.87 -3.13
CA GLY A 27 -8.64 2.53 -3.06
C GLY A 27 -8.17 1.76 -1.82
N GLY A 28 -9.03 0.85 -1.34
CA GLY A 28 -8.78 -0.05 -0.21
C GLY A 28 -9.16 0.51 1.16
N ASP A 29 -9.30 -0.38 2.15
CA ASP A 29 -9.68 -0.06 3.54
C ASP A 29 -8.56 0.64 4.31
N VAL A 30 -8.74 0.89 5.61
CA VAL A 30 -7.80 1.57 6.52
C VAL A 30 -6.38 0.99 6.47
N THR A 31 -5.36 1.86 6.46
CA THR A 31 -3.94 1.50 6.61
C THR A 31 -3.25 2.37 7.65
N PHE A 32 -2.12 1.91 8.18
CA PHE A 32 -1.29 2.62 9.15
C PHE A 32 0.03 3.05 8.50
N HIS A 33 0.43 4.28 8.77
CA HIS A 33 1.75 4.79 8.45
C HIS A 33 2.44 5.27 9.72
N GLY A 34 3.70 4.87 9.88
CA GLY A 34 4.49 5.24 11.05
C GLY A 34 5.99 5.12 10.78
N PRO A 35 6.82 5.53 11.75
CA PRO A 35 8.28 5.37 11.65
C PRO A 35 8.66 3.93 11.33
N GLY A 36 9.67 3.74 10.48
CA GLY A 36 10.11 2.41 10.04
C GLY A 36 9.32 1.84 8.85
N GLN A 37 8.32 2.57 8.33
CA GLN A 37 7.62 2.20 7.11
C GLN A 37 8.13 3.02 5.91
N LEU A 38 8.48 2.35 4.83
CA LEU A 38 8.82 2.97 3.56
C LEU A 38 7.54 3.19 2.74
N VAL A 39 7.20 4.44 2.47
CA VAL A 39 6.04 4.81 1.64
C VAL A 39 6.52 5.27 0.27
N GLY A 40 5.95 4.71 -0.79
CA GLY A 40 6.26 5.08 -2.17
C GLY A 40 5.02 5.50 -2.93
N TYR A 41 5.11 6.63 -3.63
CA TYR A 41 4.04 7.17 -4.48
C TYR A 41 4.50 7.31 -5.94
N PRO A 42 4.41 6.25 -6.75
CA PRO A 42 4.70 6.34 -8.17
C PRO A 42 3.59 7.16 -8.85
N ILE A 43 3.93 8.37 -9.26
CA ILE A 43 3.04 9.27 -10.00
C ILE A 43 3.36 9.11 -11.49
N LEU A 44 2.54 8.33 -12.18
CA LEU A 44 2.75 7.91 -13.57
C LEU A 44 1.53 8.26 -14.41
N ASP A 45 1.77 8.71 -15.63
CA ASP A 45 0.74 8.84 -16.66
C ASP A 45 0.57 7.50 -17.39
N LEU A 46 -0.52 6.78 -17.11
CA LEU A 46 -0.81 5.47 -17.70
C LEU A 46 -1.16 5.54 -19.19
N HIS A 47 -1.39 6.72 -19.77
CA HIS A 47 -1.49 6.87 -21.22
C HIS A 47 -0.19 6.47 -21.93
N ALA A 48 0.96 6.73 -21.31
CA ALA A 48 2.28 6.37 -21.84
C ALA A 48 2.63 4.88 -21.65
N TYR A 49 1.77 4.12 -20.95
CA TYR A 49 1.97 2.71 -20.64
C TYR A 49 0.77 1.88 -21.09
N LYS A 50 0.00 1.37 -20.13
CA LYS A 50 -1.21 0.59 -20.34
C LYS A 50 -2.30 1.18 -19.44
N GLN A 51 -3.41 1.54 -20.06
CA GLN A 51 -4.61 2.05 -19.38
C GLN A 51 -5.39 0.92 -18.70
N ASP A 52 -4.75 0.24 -17.74
CA ASP A 52 -5.29 -0.90 -17.01
C ASP A 52 -4.80 -0.87 -15.56
N LEU A 53 -5.74 -0.64 -14.64
CA LEU A 53 -5.43 -0.53 -13.20
C LEU A 53 -5.01 -1.86 -12.60
N HIS A 54 -5.56 -2.99 -13.07
CA HIS A 54 -5.18 -4.30 -12.57
C HIS A 54 -3.74 -4.62 -12.96
N TRP A 55 -3.38 -4.32 -14.22
CA TRP A 55 -2.00 -4.44 -14.67
C TRP A 55 -1.06 -3.57 -13.84
N TYR A 56 -1.41 -2.31 -13.60
CA TYR A 56 -0.57 -1.41 -12.80
C TYR A 56 -0.38 -1.91 -11.36
N LEU A 57 -1.46 -2.32 -10.71
CA LEU A 57 -1.43 -2.88 -9.36
C LEU A 57 -0.57 -4.15 -9.29
N ARG A 58 -0.75 -5.09 -10.23
CA ARG A 58 0.05 -6.33 -10.29
C ARG A 58 1.52 -6.05 -10.57
N THR A 59 1.82 -4.99 -11.31
CA THR A 59 3.18 -4.52 -11.59
C THR A 59 3.83 -3.94 -10.33
N LEU A 60 3.10 -3.14 -9.53
CA LEU A 60 3.59 -2.66 -8.24
C LEU A 60 3.89 -3.80 -7.26
N GLU A 61 2.98 -4.78 -7.16
CA GLU A 61 3.23 -5.98 -6.35
C GLU A 61 4.49 -6.72 -6.82
N GLN A 62 4.66 -6.88 -8.13
CA GLN A 62 5.83 -7.55 -8.71
C GLN A 62 7.13 -6.83 -8.36
N ALA A 63 7.16 -5.50 -8.54
CA ALA A 63 8.33 -4.69 -8.28
C ALA A 63 8.77 -4.78 -6.80
N LEU A 64 7.81 -4.81 -5.88
CA LEU A 64 8.09 -5.00 -4.45
C LEU A 64 8.61 -6.41 -4.15
N ILE A 65 8.03 -7.44 -4.75
CA ILE A 65 8.51 -8.83 -4.61
C ILE A 65 9.95 -8.96 -5.10
N GLU A 66 10.27 -8.39 -6.26
CA GLU A 66 11.61 -8.41 -6.83
C GLU A 66 12.62 -7.64 -5.96
N ALA A 67 12.23 -6.45 -5.48
CA ALA A 67 13.07 -5.66 -4.58
C ALA A 67 13.37 -6.41 -3.26
N LEU A 68 12.37 -7.08 -2.69
CA LEU A 68 12.56 -7.93 -1.50
C LEU A 68 13.45 -9.15 -1.82
N GLY A 69 13.33 -9.72 -3.02
CA GLY A 69 14.17 -10.80 -3.50
C GLY A 69 15.66 -10.45 -3.54
N VAL A 70 16.01 -9.22 -3.93
CA VAL A 70 17.40 -8.70 -3.87
C VAL A 70 17.96 -8.72 -2.44
N LEU A 71 17.09 -8.53 -1.45
CA LEU A 71 17.44 -8.56 -0.02
C LEU A 71 17.36 -9.97 0.59
N GLY A 72 17.06 -11.01 -0.21
CA GLY A 72 16.90 -12.38 0.26
C GLY A 72 15.62 -12.62 1.06
N ILE A 73 14.62 -11.74 0.93
CA ILE A 73 13.33 -11.87 1.60
C ILE A 73 12.33 -12.52 0.62
N PRO A 74 11.90 -13.78 0.85
CA PRO A 74 10.91 -14.41 -0.01
C PRO A 74 9.57 -13.70 0.15
N ALA A 75 8.95 -13.33 -0.97
CA ALA A 75 7.72 -12.56 -0.98
C ALA A 75 6.79 -13.03 -2.11
N GLU A 76 5.49 -12.91 -1.89
CA GLU A 76 4.46 -13.38 -2.80
C GLU A 76 3.18 -12.53 -2.76
N ARG A 77 2.29 -12.80 -3.71
CA ARG A 77 0.94 -12.24 -3.74
C ARG A 77 -0.01 -13.18 -3.00
N ASN A 78 -1.03 -12.61 -2.37
CA ASN A 78 -2.17 -13.37 -1.89
C ASN A 78 -3.34 -13.23 -2.87
N PRO A 79 -3.88 -14.30 -3.48
CA PRO A 79 -4.97 -14.19 -4.46
C PRO A 79 -6.23 -13.47 -3.96
N GLY A 80 -6.51 -13.52 -2.65
CA GLY A 80 -7.68 -12.89 -2.05
C GLY A 80 -7.49 -11.45 -1.60
N PHE A 81 -6.25 -10.95 -1.54
CA PHE A 81 -5.93 -9.67 -0.91
C PHE A 81 -4.88 -8.89 -1.70
N THR A 82 -5.05 -7.56 -1.80
CA THR A 82 -4.07 -6.68 -2.45
C THR A 82 -2.87 -6.38 -1.55
N GLY A 83 -1.66 -6.50 -2.08
CA GLY A 83 -0.42 -6.21 -1.37
C GLY A 83 0.68 -7.25 -1.60
N VAL A 84 1.66 -7.28 -0.70
CA VAL A 84 2.74 -8.27 -0.72
C VAL A 84 2.86 -8.95 0.64
N TRP A 85 3.10 -10.26 0.62
CA TRP A 85 3.21 -11.12 1.80
C TRP A 85 4.56 -11.80 1.85
N THR A 86 5.02 -12.10 3.06
CA THR A 86 6.18 -12.94 3.34
C THR A 86 5.85 -13.82 4.55
N ARG A 87 6.10 -15.12 4.47
CA ARG A 87 5.84 -16.08 5.57
C ARG A 87 4.42 -15.91 6.16
N ASP A 88 3.42 -15.89 5.29
CA ASP A 88 1.99 -15.71 5.61
C ASP A 88 1.62 -14.38 6.30
N LYS A 89 2.54 -13.40 6.36
CA LYS A 89 2.30 -12.08 6.94
C LYS A 89 2.40 -10.99 5.88
N LYS A 90 1.52 -10.00 5.94
CA LYS A 90 1.53 -8.86 5.02
C LYS A 90 2.74 -7.96 5.32
N ILE A 91 3.62 -7.79 4.34
CA ILE A 91 4.79 -6.92 4.43
C ILE A 91 4.59 -5.58 3.72
N ALA A 92 3.78 -5.54 2.66
CA ALA A 92 3.42 -4.30 1.98
C ALA A 92 1.91 -4.16 1.77
N SER A 93 1.39 -2.98 2.08
CA SER A 93 0.04 -2.57 1.69
C SER A 93 0.12 -1.71 0.43
N ILE A 94 -0.83 -1.89 -0.48
CA ILE A 94 -0.94 -1.11 -1.71
C ILE A 94 -2.33 -0.51 -1.77
N GLY A 95 -2.38 0.80 -1.96
CA GLY A 95 -3.59 1.57 -2.15
C GLY A 95 -3.31 2.65 -3.16
N ILE A 96 -4.00 2.59 -4.30
CA ILE A 96 -3.81 3.52 -5.42
C ILE A 96 -5.10 4.27 -5.68
N HIS A 97 -4.96 5.45 -6.26
CA HIS A 97 -6.06 6.16 -6.91
C HIS A 97 -5.60 6.55 -8.31
N VAL A 98 -6.51 6.61 -9.26
CA VAL A 98 -6.20 7.02 -10.63
C VAL A 98 -7.23 8.05 -11.07
N LYS A 99 -6.74 9.22 -11.47
CA LYS A 99 -7.58 10.31 -11.99
C LYS A 99 -7.01 10.74 -13.33
N GLN A 100 -7.86 10.72 -14.36
CA GLN A 100 -7.44 11.03 -15.74
C GLN A 100 -6.21 10.22 -16.16
N TRP A 101 -6.17 8.93 -15.80
CA TRP A 101 -5.05 8.02 -16.06
C TRP A 101 -3.72 8.38 -15.40
N VAL A 102 -3.66 9.39 -14.54
CA VAL A 102 -2.51 9.67 -13.68
C VAL A 102 -2.68 8.96 -12.34
N THR A 103 -1.65 8.23 -11.90
CA THR A 103 -1.65 7.47 -10.64
C THR A 103 -1.33 8.37 -9.45
N TRP A 104 -1.98 8.09 -8.33
CA TRP A 104 -1.81 8.73 -7.03
C TRP A 104 -1.74 7.66 -5.94
N HIS A 105 -1.14 8.02 -4.81
CA HIS A 105 -0.78 7.08 -3.74
C HIS A 105 0.15 5.98 -4.28
N GLY A 106 0.12 4.78 -3.70
CA GLY A 106 1.07 3.73 -4.04
C GLY A 106 1.12 2.64 -2.99
N PHE A 107 2.28 2.49 -2.35
CA PHE A 107 2.52 1.40 -1.42
C PHE A 107 3.14 1.87 -0.10
N ALA A 108 3.00 1.01 0.90
CA ALA A 108 3.57 1.14 2.23
C ALA A 108 4.22 -0.18 2.62
N LEU A 109 5.55 -0.21 2.66
CA LEU A 109 6.38 -1.37 2.97
C LEU A 109 6.86 -1.28 4.42
N ASN A 110 6.56 -2.30 5.22
CA ASN A 110 7.04 -2.39 6.60
C ASN A 110 8.50 -2.84 6.62
N VAL A 111 9.40 -1.97 7.09
CA VAL A 111 10.85 -2.26 7.17
C VAL A 111 11.24 -2.54 8.62
N THR A 112 11.05 -1.54 9.49
CA THR A 112 11.24 -1.64 10.95
C THR A 112 10.04 -1.09 11.70
N THR A 113 8.88 -0.99 11.03
CA THR A 113 7.65 -0.48 11.62
C THR A 113 7.27 -1.30 12.85
N ASP A 114 6.93 -0.62 13.94
CA ASP A 114 6.31 -1.27 15.08
C ASP A 114 4.86 -1.68 14.71
N LEU A 115 4.56 -2.96 14.84
CA LEU A 115 3.28 -3.57 14.49
C LEU A 115 2.54 -4.11 15.74
N THR A 116 2.99 -3.74 16.94
CA THR A 116 2.43 -4.17 18.22
C THR A 116 1.33 -3.24 18.74
#